data_AF-A0A8H7J2Z6-F1
#
_entry.id   AF-A0A8H7J2Z6-F1
#
_cell.length_a   1.000
_cell.length_b   1.000
_cell.length_c   1.000
_cell.angle_alpha   90.00
_cell.angle_beta   90.00
_cell.angle_gamma   90.00
#
_symmetry.space_group_name_H-M   'P 1'
#
loop_
_entity.id
_entity.type
_entity.pdbx_description
1 polymer ?
#
loop_
_entity_poly.entity_id
_entity_poly.type
_entity_poly.pdbx_seq_one_letter_code
_entity_poly.pdbx_strand_id
1 'polypeptide(L)'
;MATSYCLDDIFGYMPFDHFLVEKWDQVSPLPQDEQERNLVKAWISLGTHGRSAYVQQCMQVGNISLPDYIPSNLSAFEKRTTVDPDEWSNAAAIWIRTWYGHDPAVQDTVAKQTVTRAGADEAYLRLWRKALWPPYAHDLDARSFGPYVFDDDGAAYGLLARDADDEIELMDEIPSFILNALVRCPDAMEGSSGHETEDDEDLTFEQALLLVIADREACEDGWVLLAAINHKGQVLHRRVRCKAFEVGQNVASWKDGGEPLDIEGQRENVMNYRDANQSGNGWDDEGTS
;
A
#
# COMPACT_ATOMS: atom_id res chain seq x y z
N MET A 1 -23.44 2.65 8.62
CA MET A 1 -24.03 2.13 7.38
C MET A 1 -22.99 2.31 6.31
N ALA A 2 -22.58 1.28 5.58
CA ALA A 2 -21.66 1.45 4.46
C ALA A 2 -22.38 2.24 3.37
N THR A 3 -21.90 3.45 3.07
CA THR A 3 -22.30 4.19 1.88
C THR A 3 -21.75 3.45 0.67
N SER A 4 -22.63 3.06 -0.25
CA SER A 4 -22.25 2.50 -1.54
C SER A 4 -22.51 3.57 -2.59
N TYR A 5 -21.47 3.93 -3.34
CA TYR A 5 -21.53 4.94 -4.39
C TYR A 5 -21.74 4.26 -5.74
N CYS A 6 -22.52 4.89 -6.64
CA CYS A 6 -22.63 4.40 -8.01
C CYS A 6 -21.32 4.67 -8.76
N LEU A 7 -20.98 3.85 -9.76
CA LEU A 7 -19.79 4.07 -10.59
C LEU A 7 -19.79 5.45 -11.27
N ASP A 8 -20.97 5.89 -11.71
CA ASP A 8 -21.16 7.22 -12.31
C ASP A 8 -20.90 8.37 -11.32
N ASP A 9 -20.96 8.10 -10.01
CA ASP A 9 -20.69 9.09 -8.96
C ASP A 9 -19.21 9.14 -8.56
N ILE A 10 -18.42 8.12 -8.93
CA ILE A 10 -17.03 7.95 -8.47
C ILE A 10 -16.00 7.97 -9.59
N PHE A 11 -16.43 7.77 -10.84
CA PHE A 11 -15.54 7.76 -11.99
C PHE A 11 -15.28 9.16 -12.53
N GLY A 12 -14.05 9.38 -12.98
CA GLY A 12 -13.61 10.61 -13.63
C GLY A 12 -13.16 11.71 -12.67
N TYR A 13 -13.16 11.42 -11.36
CA TYR A 13 -12.67 12.31 -10.30
C TYR A 13 -11.22 12.05 -9.92
N MET A 14 -10.60 10.99 -10.47
CA MET A 14 -9.24 10.61 -10.17
C MET A 14 -8.34 10.66 -11.42
N PRO A 15 -7.07 11.07 -11.30
CA PRO A 15 -6.12 11.09 -12.43
C PRO A 15 -6.01 9.75 -13.16
N PHE A 16 -6.05 8.63 -12.42
CA PHE A 16 -6.02 7.30 -13.01
C PHE A 16 -7.21 7.01 -13.93
N ASP A 17 -8.38 7.63 -13.72
CA ASP A 17 -9.54 7.43 -14.58
C ASP A 17 -9.31 7.97 -15.99
N HIS A 18 -8.66 9.14 -16.07
CA HIS A 18 -8.29 9.75 -17.34
C HIS A 18 -7.23 8.91 -18.06
N PHE A 19 -6.27 8.36 -17.30
CA PHE A 19 -5.29 7.42 -17.84
C PHE A 19 -5.94 6.13 -18.34
N LEU A 20 -6.88 5.56 -17.58
CA LEU A 20 -7.62 4.36 -17.93
C LEU A 20 -8.41 4.55 -19.24
N VAL A 21 -9.14 5.67 -19.39
CA VAL A 21 -9.86 5.98 -20.63
C VAL A 21 -8.92 6.07 -21.83
N GLU A 22 -7.74 6.66 -21.67
CA GLU A 22 -6.80 6.79 -22.78
C GLU A 22 -6.15 5.45 -23.15
N LYS A 23 -5.85 4.60 -22.16
CA LYS A 23 -4.95 3.45 -22.33
C LYS A 23 -5.63 2.08 -22.33
N TRP A 24 -6.92 1.99 -22.00
CA TRP A 24 -7.63 0.71 -22.01
C TRP A 24 -7.74 0.14 -23.43
N ASP A 25 -7.26 -1.09 -23.62
CA ASP A 25 -7.28 -1.79 -24.91
C ASP A 25 -8.42 -2.81 -24.98
N GLN A 26 -9.51 -2.41 -25.63
CA GLN A 26 -10.73 -3.23 -25.77
C GLN A 26 -10.52 -4.53 -26.55
N VAL A 27 -9.49 -4.59 -27.40
CA VAL A 27 -9.21 -5.74 -28.26
C VAL A 27 -8.02 -6.56 -27.76
N SER A 28 -7.56 -6.27 -26.54
CA SER A 28 -6.46 -7.01 -25.92
C SER A 28 -6.83 -8.49 -25.81
N PRO A 29 -5.92 -9.41 -26.21
CA PRO A 29 -6.13 -10.84 -26.01
C PRO A 29 -5.87 -11.27 -24.56
N LEU A 30 -5.41 -10.35 -23.69
CA LEU A 30 -5.09 -10.65 -22.30
C LEU A 30 -6.35 -10.80 -21.45
N PRO A 31 -6.32 -11.65 -20.41
CA PRO A 31 -7.29 -11.61 -19.33
C PRO A 31 -7.40 -10.23 -18.69
N GLN A 32 -8.60 -9.87 -18.20
CA GLN A 32 -8.88 -8.55 -17.62
C GLN A 32 -7.95 -8.22 -16.44
N ASP A 33 -7.70 -9.18 -15.56
CA ASP A 33 -6.81 -9.05 -14.40
C ASP A 33 -5.36 -8.77 -14.82
N GLU A 34 -4.88 -9.42 -15.88
CA GLU A 34 -3.56 -9.16 -16.44
C GLU A 34 -3.50 -7.77 -17.11
N GLN A 35 -4.57 -7.37 -17.79
CA GLN A 35 -4.69 -6.04 -18.38
C GLN A 35 -4.69 -4.93 -17.32
N GLU A 36 -5.47 -5.09 -16.24
CA GLU A 36 -5.49 -4.19 -15.08
C GLU A 36 -4.09 -4.04 -14.49
N ARG A 37 -3.41 -5.17 -14.23
CA ARG A 37 -2.06 -5.18 -13.66
C ARG A 37 -1.05 -4.46 -14.56
N ASN A 38 -1.11 -4.69 -15.87
CA ASN A 38 -0.24 -4.03 -16.84
C ASN A 38 -0.51 -2.52 -16.93
N LEU A 39 -1.78 -2.13 -16.90
CA LEU A 39 -2.18 -0.72 -16.91
C LEU A 39 -1.67 0.02 -15.68
N VAL A 40 -1.83 -0.56 -14.49
CA VAL A 40 -1.38 0.06 -13.23
C VAL A 40 0.14 0.10 -13.18
N LYS A 41 0.83 -0.95 -13.65
CA LYS A 41 2.29 -0.92 -13.80
C LYS A 41 2.74 0.24 -14.71
N ALA A 42 2.05 0.46 -15.82
CA ALA A 42 2.34 1.58 -16.73
C ALA A 42 2.08 2.94 -16.06
N TRP A 43 0.97 3.09 -15.34
CA TRP A 43 0.63 4.29 -14.57
C TRP A 43 1.71 4.65 -13.54
N ILE A 44 2.15 3.67 -12.74
CA ILE A 44 3.19 3.90 -11.73
C ILE A 44 4.53 4.24 -12.39
N SER A 45 4.86 3.56 -13.50
CA SER A 45 6.11 3.78 -14.24
C SER A 45 6.23 5.16 -14.88
N LEU A 46 5.12 5.87 -15.08
CA LEU A 46 5.13 7.26 -15.58
C LEU A 46 5.88 8.21 -14.64
N GLY A 47 5.93 7.91 -13.34
CA GLY A 47 6.42 8.85 -12.33
C GLY A 47 5.53 10.11 -12.17
N THR A 48 5.86 10.97 -11.21
CA THR A 48 5.16 12.24 -10.95
C THR A 48 5.00 13.09 -12.20
N HIS A 49 6.09 13.31 -12.96
CA HIS A 49 6.04 14.13 -14.17
C HIS A 49 5.15 13.54 -15.26
N GLY A 50 5.22 12.23 -15.52
CA GLY A 50 4.37 11.59 -16.51
C GLY A 50 2.89 11.59 -16.11
N ARG A 51 2.60 11.53 -14.80
CA ARG A 51 1.22 11.58 -14.27
C ARG A 51 0.65 13.00 -14.22
N SER A 52 1.50 14.03 -14.14
CA SER A 52 1.08 15.44 -14.04
C SER A 52 0.08 15.89 -15.12
N ALA A 53 0.19 15.38 -16.34
CA ALA A 53 -0.76 15.69 -17.42
C ALA A 53 -2.18 15.17 -17.10
N TYR A 54 -2.29 13.98 -16.52
CA TYR A 54 -3.56 13.38 -16.10
C TYR A 54 -4.12 14.07 -14.85
N VAL A 55 -3.25 14.49 -13.93
CA VAL A 55 -3.64 15.31 -12.78
C VAL A 55 -4.24 16.64 -13.23
N GLN A 56 -3.56 17.35 -14.13
CA GLN A 56 -4.05 18.60 -14.70
C GLN A 56 -5.36 18.40 -15.47
N GLN A 57 -5.46 17.34 -16.28
CA GLN A 57 -6.68 17.01 -17.00
C GLN A 57 -7.85 16.74 -16.04
N CYS A 58 -7.60 16.01 -14.96
CA CYS A 58 -8.57 15.74 -13.92
C CYS A 58 -9.07 17.04 -13.27
N MET A 59 -8.18 17.97 -12.96
CA MET A 59 -8.53 19.29 -12.40
C MET A 59 -9.30 20.19 -13.37
N GLN A 60 -9.00 20.11 -14.68
CA GLN A 60 -9.59 20.97 -15.70
C GLN A 60 -10.96 20.48 -16.18
N VAL A 61 -11.07 19.19 -16.47
CA VAL A 61 -12.29 18.59 -17.02
C VAL A 61 -13.22 18.23 -15.87
N GLY A 62 -12.71 17.44 -14.91
CA GLY A 62 -13.50 16.79 -13.87
C GLY A 62 -14.59 15.86 -14.42
N ASN A 63 -14.96 14.82 -13.67
CA ASN A 63 -16.22 14.08 -13.87
C ASN A 63 -16.47 13.61 -15.33
N ILE A 64 -15.52 12.85 -15.89
CA ILE A 64 -15.75 12.14 -17.17
C ILE A 64 -16.69 10.95 -16.93
N SER A 65 -17.61 10.71 -17.86
CA SER A 65 -18.48 9.52 -17.79
C SER A 65 -17.69 8.25 -18.11
N LEU A 66 -18.02 7.14 -17.42
CA LEU A 66 -17.44 5.83 -17.70
C LEU A 66 -17.84 5.38 -19.11
N PRO A 67 -16.89 5.19 -20.05
CA PRO A 67 -17.21 4.69 -21.37
C PRO A 67 -17.69 3.22 -21.32
N ASP A 68 -18.69 2.88 -22.15
CA ASP A 68 -19.32 1.54 -22.20
C ASP A 68 -18.35 0.36 -22.42
N TYR A 69 -17.16 0.64 -22.94
CA TYR A 69 -16.15 -0.35 -23.27
C TYR A 69 -15.18 -0.66 -22.13
N ILE A 70 -15.18 0.16 -21.06
CA ILE A 70 -14.41 -0.10 -19.86
C ILE A 70 -15.25 -1.00 -18.95
N PRO A 71 -14.74 -2.16 -18.51
CA PRO A 71 -15.46 -3.01 -17.57
C PRO A 71 -15.81 -2.25 -16.28
N SER A 72 -17.03 -2.42 -15.77
CA SER A 72 -17.47 -1.77 -14.52
C SER A 72 -16.97 -2.48 -13.27
N ASN A 73 -16.39 -3.67 -13.41
CA ASN A 73 -15.91 -4.54 -12.34
C ASN A 73 -14.38 -4.54 -12.21
N LEU A 74 -13.70 -3.44 -12.56
CA LEU A 74 -12.26 -3.34 -12.33
C LEU A 74 -11.97 -3.25 -10.83
N SER A 75 -10.82 -3.77 -10.41
CA SER A 75 -10.41 -3.82 -8.99
C SER A 75 -10.37 -2.44 -8.32
N ALA A 76 -9.91 -1.42 -9.07
CA ALA A 76 -9.89 -0.03 -8.60
C ALA A 76 -11.30 0.49 -8.30
N PHE A 77 -12.30 0.08 -9.08
CA PHE A 77 -13.68 0.51 -8.91
C PHE A 77 -14.36 -0.17 -7.73
N GLU A 78 -14.17 -1.48 -7.58
CA GLU A 78 -14.70 -2.24 -6.44
C GLU A 78 -14.31 -1.57 -5.12
N LYS A 79 -13.05 -1.14 -4.98
CA LYS A 79 -12.58 -0.46 -3.77
C LYS A 79 -13.23 0.90 -3.58
N ARG A 80 -13.23 1.74 -4.62
CA ARG A 80 -13.77 3.11 -4.56
C ARG A 80 -15.26 3.16 -4.26
N THR A 81 -16.05 2.15 -4.65
CA THR A 81 -17.49 2.11 -4.28
C THR A 81 -17.74 1.96 -2.77
N THR A 82 -16.72 1.61 -1.97
CA THR A 82 -16.83 1.33 -0.53
C THR A 82 -16.16 2.37 0.37
N VAL A 83 -15.51 3.37 -0.21
CA VAL A 83 -14.71 4.39 0.51
C VAL A 83 -15.07 5.77 -0.01
N ASP A 84 -15.05 6.80 0.84
CA ASP A 84 -15.34 8.17 0.44
C ASP A 84 -14.33 8.67 -0.63
N PRO A 85 -14.78 9.34 -1.72
CA PRO A 85 -13.91 9.98 -2.70
C PRO A 85 -12.74 10.79 -2.15
N ASP A 86 -12.99 11.55 -1.07
CA ASP A 86 -11.98 12.39 -0.43
C ASP A 86 -10.87 11.57 0.28
N GLU A 87 -11.07 10.26 0.44
CA GLU A 87 -10.12 9.33 1.08
C GLU A 87 -9.30 8.53 0.04
N TRP A 88 -9.56 8.64 -1.27
CA TRP A 88 -8.87 7.84 -2.30
C TRP A 88 -7.44 8.31 -2.62
N SER A 89 -7.18 9.62 -2.65
CA SER A 89 -5.85 10.22 -2.91
C SER A 89 -5.11 10.65 -1.63
N ASN A 90 -5.80 10.70 -0.49
CA ASN A 90 -5.23 11.13 0.80
C ASN A 90 -4.39 10.04 1.51
N ALA A 91 -4.15 8.92 0.83
CA ALA A 91 -3.35 7.82 1.31
C ALA A 91 -1.86 8.19 1.30
N ALA A 92 -1.38 8.90 2.32
CA ALA A 92 0.06 9.04 2.55
C ALA A 92 0.70 7.69 2.91
N ALA A 93 -0.12 6.71 3.34
CA ALA A 93 0.30 5.34 3.61
C ALA A 93 -0.73 4.30 3.14
N ILE A 94 -0.26 3.13 2.70
CA ILE A 94 -1.08 1.94 2.42
C ILE A 94 -0.71 0.83 3.40
N TRP A 95 -1.72 0.23 4.02
CA TRP A 95 -1.56 -1.02 4.77
C TRP A 95 -1.56 -2.21 3.81
N ILE A 96 -0.62 -3.14 3.91
CA ILE A 96 -0.56 -4.35 3.09
C ILE A 96 -0.54 -5.56 4.00
N ARG A 97 -1.49 -6.48 3.79
CA ARG A 97 -1.51 -7.81 4.39
C ARG A 97 -0.75 -8.78 3.49
N THR A 98 0.16 -9.60 4.04
CA THR A 98 0.74 -10.73 3.29
C THR A 98 0.17 -12.06 3.77
N TRP A 99 0.30 -13.16 3.01
CA TRP A 99 -0.13 -14.48 3.48
C TRP A 99 1.07 -15.23 4.06
N TYR A 100 1.05 -15.47 5.38
CA TYR A 100 2.09 -16.26 6.05
C TYR A 100 1.62 -17.65 6.50
N GLY A 101 0.41 -18.03 6.10
CA GLY A 101 -0.10 -19.36 6.37
C GLY A 101 0.40 -20.41 5.40
N HIS A 102 0.07 -21.67 5.68
CA HIS A 102 0.51 -22.77 4.84
C HIS A 102 -0.37 -22.85 3.57
N ASP A 103 0.25 -22.86 2.39
CA ASP A 103 -0.43 -23.23 1.16
C ASP A 103 -0.62 -24.76 1.13
N PRO A 104 -1.86 -25.28 1.12
CA PRO A 104 -2.11 -26.71 1.05
C PRO A 104 -1.54 -27.38 -0.22
N ALA A 105 -1.19 -26.60 -1.25
CA ALA A 105 -0.54 -27.10 -2.47
C ALA A 105 0.98 -27.35 -2.31
N VAL A 106 1.62 -26.79 -1.28
CA VAL A 106 3.06 -26.92 -1.03
C VAL A 106 3.27 -27.88 0.14
N GLN A 107 3.46 -29.17 -0.15
CA GLN A 107 3.82 -30.19 0.85
C GLN A 107 5.23 -29.96 1.39
N ASP A 108 5.40 -29.01 2.31
CA ASP A 108 6.64 -28.87 3.06
C ASP A 108 6.57 -29.69 4.37
N THR A 109 7.54 -30.57 4.56
CA THR A 109 7.52 -31.70 5.51
C THR A 109 8.00 -31.35 6.92
N VAL A 110 7.95 -30.08 7.30
CA VAL A 110 8.35 -29.65 8.64
C VAL A 110 7.12 -29.20 9.40
N ALA A 111 6.88 -29.82 10.55
CA ALA A 111 5.78 -29.58 11.48
C ALA A 111 5.81 -28.16 12.12
N LYS A 112 5.88 -27.10 11.30
CA LYS A 112 5.51 -25.75 11.71
C LYS A 112 3.98 -25.73 11.81
N GLN A 113 3.46 -25.20 12.91
CA GLN A 113 2.03 -24.98 13.13
C GLN A 113 1.37 -24.50 11.84
N THR A 114 0.39 -25.27 11.34
CA THR A 114 -0.39 -24.89 10.17
C THR A 114 -1.23 -23.69 10.55
N VAL A 115 -0.78 -22.48 10.19
CA VAL A 115 -1.58 -21.27 10.37
C VAL A 115 -2.76 -21.36 9.39
N THR A 116 -3.97 -21.40 9.95
CA THR A 116 -5.22 -21.41 9.17
C THR A 116 -5.59 -20.00 8.73
N ARG A 117 -6.46 -19.88 7.71
CA ARG A 117 -6.98 -18.57 7.27
C ARG A 117 -7.58 -17.78 8.44
N ALA A 118 -8.45 -18.42 9.23
CA ALA A 118 -9.06 -17.82 10.41
C ALA A 118 -8.04 -17.38 11.46
N GLY A 119 -6.98 -18.17 11.69
CA GLY A 119 -5.91 -17.80 12.61
C GLY A 119 -5.11 -16.59 12.13
N ALA A 120 -4.83 -16.52 10.83
CA ALA A 120 -4.21 -15.34 10.23
C ALA A 120 -5.12 -14.12 10.35
N ASP A 121 -6.40 -14.24 10.03
CA ASP A 121 -7.39 -13.15 10.14
C ASP A 121 -7.46 -12.58 11.57
N GLU A 122 -7.44 -13.46 12.59
CA GLU A 122 -7.44 -13.05 13.99
C GLU A 122 -6.15 -12.30 14.37
N ALA A 123 -4.99 -12.77 13.91
CA ALA A 123 -3.72 -12.12 14.16
C ALA A 123 -3.65 -10.73 13.49
N TYR A 124 -4.11 -10.62 12.25
CA TYR A 124 -4.24 -9.33 11.56
C TYR A 124 -5.16 -8.37 12.30
N LEU A 125 -6.31 -8.84 12.76
CA LEU A 125 -7.24 -8.03 13.53
C LEU A 125 -6.63 -7.55 14.86
N ARG A 126 -5.88 -8.41 15.54
CA ARG A 126 -5.13 -8.04 16.75
C ARG A 126 -4.09 -6.96 16.46
N LEU A 127 -3.29 -7.14 15.40
CA LEU A 127 -2.27 -6.20 14.99
C LEU A 127 -2.87 -4.82 14.66
N TRP A 128 -3.92 -4.84 13.84
CA TRP A 128 -4.65 -3.64 13.42
C TRP A 128 -5.18 -2.84 14.61
N ARG A 129 -5.81 -3.51 15.58
CA ARG A 129 -6.30 -2.86 16.80
C ARG A 129 -5.18 -2.21 17.60
N LYS A 130 -4.03 -2.88 17.72
CA LYS A 130 -2.88 -2.35 18.44
C LYS A 130 -2.28 -1.12 17.73
N ALA A 131 -2.22 -1.14 16.40
CA ALA A 131 -1.70 -0.06 15.58
C ALA A 131 -2.57 1.20 15.57
N LEU A 132 -3.90 1.04 15.59
CA LEU A 132 -4.86 2.16 15.52
C LEU A 132 -5.32 2.70 16.87
N TRP A 133 -5.37 1.85 17.89
CA TRP A 133 -5.81 2.22 19.24
C TRP A 133 -4.69 1.95 20.26
N PRO A 134 -3.54 2.63 20.16
CA PRO A 134 -2.57 2.55 21.23
C PRO A 134 -3.20 3.16 22.50
N PRO A 135 -2.93 2.60 23.69
CA PRO A 135 -3.61 2.97 24.95
C PRO A 135 -3.47 4.45 25.34
N TYR A 136 -2.59 5.20 24.68
CA TYR A 136 -2.28 6.61 24.95
C TYR A 136 -2.68 7.58 23.84
N ALA A 137 -3.13 7.12 22.66
CA ALA A 137 -3.59 7.98 21.57
C ALA A 137 -5.06 7.70 21.25
N HIS A 138 -5.94 8.54 21.80
CA HIS A 138 -7.39 8.44 21.57
C HIS A 138 -7.86 9.11 20.27
N ASP A 139 -6.95 9.74 19.52
CA ASP A 139 -7.27 10.62 18.39
C ASP A 139 -6.68 10.17 17.03
N LEU A 140 -6.14 8.95 16.93
CA LEU A 140 -5.70 8.43 15.63
C LEU A 140 -6.92 8.14 14.75
N ASP A 141 -7.17 9.01 13.77
CA ASP A 141 -8.19 8.80 12.77
C ASP A 141 -7.75 7.65 11.87
N ALA A 142 -8.55 6.57 11.80
CA ALA A 142 -8.29 5.43 10.95
C ALA A 142 -8.17 5.84 9.46
N ARG A 143 -8.73 7.00 9.08
CA ARG A 143 -8.52 7.68 7.78
C ARG A 143 -7.07 8.09 7.48
N SER A 144 -6.17 8.00 8.46
CA SER A 144 -4.73 8.26 8.26
C SER A 144 -4.07 7.15 7.45
N PHE A 145 -4.69 5.98 7.40
CA PHE A 145 -4.34 4.91 6.49
C PHE A 145 -5.24 5.08 5.26
N GLY A 146 -4.65 5.04 4.07
CA GLY A 146 -5.39 5.02 2.81
C GLY A 146 -6.44 3.89 2.73
N PRO A 147 -7.19 3.80 1.63
CA PRO A 147 -8.30 2.86 1.50
C PRO A 147 -7.90 1.45 1.94
N TYR A 148 -8.43 1.05 3.09
CA TYR A 148 -8.07 -0.12 3.88
C TYR A 148 -7.89 -1.38 3.04
N VAL A 149 -6.69 -1.91 2.95
CA VAL A 149 -6.46 -3.19 2.26
C VAL A 149 -6.69 -4.34 3.24
N PHE A 150 -7.89 -4.37 3.82
CA PHE A 150 -8.48 -5.58 4.38
C PHE A 150 -9.48 -6.05 3.35
N ASP A 151 -9.15 -7.15 2.65
CA ASP A 151 -10.15 -7.88 1.90
C ASP A 151 -10.16 -9.34 2.33
N ASP A 152 -11.35 -9.92 2.32
CA ASP A 152 -11.59 -11.33 2.63
C ASP A 152 -11.09 -12.25 1.50
N ASP A 153 -10.76 -11.68 0.33
CA ASP A 153 -10.23 -12.41 -0.82
C ASP A 153 -8.86 -13.03 -0.53
N GLY A 154 -8.82 -14.36 -0.57
CA GLY A 154 -7.62 -15.16 -0.35
C GLY A 154 -6.61 -15.10 -1.48
N ALA A 155 -7.06 -14.82 -2.71
CA ALA A 155 -6.20 -14.71 -3.88
C ALA A 155 -5.51 -13.35 -3.98
N ALA A 156 -6.14 -12.31 -3.42
CA ALA A 156 -5.66 -10.92 -3.52
C ALA A 156 -4.36 -10.63 -2.74
N TYR A 157 -4.08 -11.37 -1.66
CA TYR A 157 -2.95 -11.10 -0.75
C TYR A 157 -2.04 -12.32 -0.53
N GLY A 158 -2.27 -13.38 -1.31
CA GLY A 158 -1.58 -14.65 -1.23
C GLY A 158 -0.25 -14.67 -1.96
N LEU A 159 0.69 -13.75 -1.68
CA LEU A 159 2.08 -14.12 -1.92
C LEU A 159 2.53 -15.04 -0.80
N LEU A 160 3.18 -16.14 -1.20
CA LEU A 160 3.94 -17.04 -0.33
C LEU A 160 5.22 -16.34 0.16
N ALA A 161 5.11 -15.11 0.68
CA ALA A 161 6.24 -14.44 1.27
C ALA A 161 6.55 -15.18 2.58
N ARG A 162 7.50 -16.13 2.49
CA ARG A 162 8.00 -16.84 3.68
C ARG A 162 8.60 -15.84 4.66
N ASP A 163 9.13 -14.73 4.16
CA ASP A 163 9.48 -13.49 4.86
C ASP A 163 9.41 -12.34 3.83
N ALA A 164 8.63 -11.26 4.07
CA ALA A 164 8.48 -10.14 3.11
C ALA A 164 9.82 -9.43 2.82
N ASP A 165 10.79 -9.64 3.69
CA ASP A 165 12.14 -9.10 3.61
C ASP A 165 12.98 -9.71 2.49
N ASP A 166 12.70 -10.96 2.11
CA ASP A 166 13.44 -11.72 1.08
C ASP A 166 12.99 -11.34 -0.34
N GLU A 167 11.76 -10.85 -0.52
CA GLU A 167 11.19 -10.51 -1.84
C GLU A 167 11.34 -9.04 -2.22
N ILE A 168 11.76 -8.18 -1.30
CA ILE A 168 12.10 -6.79 -1.61
C ILE A 168 13.53 -6.77 -2.19
N GLU A 169 13.68 -7.22 -3.44
CA GLU A 169 14.84 -6.86 -4.26
C GLU A 169 14.73 -5.37 -4.63
N LEU A 170 15.82 -4.63 -4.40
CA LEU A 170 15.83 -3.17 -4.48
C LEU A 170 15.82 -2.63 -5.92
N MET A 171 15.20 -1.45 -6.05
CA MET A 171 15.41 -0.41 -7.07
C MET A 171 15.12 -0.72 -8.55
N ASP A 172 14.96 -1.97 -8.99
CA ASP A 172 14.79 -2.25 -10.43
C ASP A 172 13.33 -2.47 -10.86
N GLU A 173 12.52 -3.11 -10.02
CA GLU A 173 11.12 -3.41 -10.33
C GLU A 173 10.19 -3.18 -9.14
N ILE A 174 8.91 -2.89 -9.43
CA ILE A 174 7.85 -2.81 -8.41
C ILE A 174 7.58 -4.24 -7.90
N PRO A 175 7.79 -4.54 -6.60
CA PRO A 175 7.48 -5.85 -6.06
C PRO A 175 6.03 -6.24 -6.32
N SER A 176 5.79 -7.51 -6.64
CA SER A 176 4.49 -7.98 -7.12
C SER A 176 3.36 -7.75 -6.11
N PHE A 177 3.61 -7.89 -4.80
CA PHE A 177 2.59 -7.60 -3.78
C PHE A 177 2.24 -6.11 -3.69
N ILE A 178 3.23 -5.23 -3.89
CA ILE A 178 3.02 -3.78 -3.91
C ILE A 178 2.18 -3.42 -5.13
N LEU A 179 2.53 -3.97 -6.30
CA LEU A 179 1.75 -3.77 -7.51
C LEU A 179 0.30 -4.27 -7.34
N ASN A 180 0.10 -5.45 -6.76
CA ASN A 180 -1.24 -6.00 -6.53
C ASN A 180 -2.07 -5.12 -5.58
N ALA A 181 -1.45 -4.53 -4.55
CA ALA A 181 -2.11 -3.56 -3.68
C ALA A 181 -2.48 -2.29 -4.46
N LEU A 182 -1.55 -1.75 -5.26
CA LEU A 182 -1.75 -0.54 -6.06
C LEU A 182 -2.76 -0.73 -7.20
N VAL A 183 -2.99 -1.95 -7.69
CA VAL A 183 -4.07 -2.22 -8.67
C VAL A 183 -5.44 -1.81 -8.15
N ARG A 184 -5.64 -1.85 -6.83
CA ARG A 184 -6.89 -1.47 -6.17
C ARG A 184 -6.94 0.00 -5.76
N CYS A 185 -5.79 0.66 -5.69
CA CYS A 185 -5.67 2.05 -5.25
C CYS A 185 -4.56 2.79 -6.03
N PRO A 186 -4.66 2.87 -7.37
CA PRO A 186 -3.58 3.39 -8.21
C PRO A 186 -3.26 4.86 -7.94
N ASP A 187 -4.25 5.64 -7.50
CA ASP A 187 -4.08 7.06 -7.17
C ASP A 187 -3.43 7.32 -5.81
N ALA A 188 -3.14 6.29 -5.01
CA ALA A 188 -2.37 6.45 -3.77
C ALA A 188 -0.94 6.98 -4.05
N MET A 189 -0.44 6.82 -5.28
CA MET A 189 0.82 7.38 -5.74
C MET A 189 0.81 8.92 -5.88
N GLU A 190 -0.35 9.56 -5.78
CA GLU A 190 -0.51 11.03 -5.87
C GLU A 190 -0.49 11.70 -4.48
N GLY A 191 -0.24 10.94 -3.42
CA GLY A 191 -0.27 11.42 -2.03
C GLY A 191 0.75 12.54 -1.74
N SER A 192 0.26 13.62 -1.14
CA SER A 192 0.95 14.68 -0.37
C SER A 192 2.29 15.24 -0.89
N SER A 193 2.51 15.31 -2.20
CA SER A 193 3.74 15.87 -2.76
C SER A 193 3.46 17.15 -3.56
N GLY A 194 3.76 18.31 -2.97
CA GLY A 194 3.77 19.62 -3.64
C GLY A 194 5.00 19.83 -4.53
N HIS A 195 5.48 18.77 -5.18
CA HIS A 195 6.82 18.66 -5.78
C HIS A 195 6.79 18.83 -7.30
N GLU A 196 5.99 19.79 -7.81
CA GLU A 196 5.90 20.06 -9.25
C GLU A 196 7.18 20.67 -9.85
N THR A 197 8.22 20.94 -9.04
CA THR A 197 9.43 21.67 -9.46
C THR A 197 10.76 20.92 -9.28
N GLU A 198 10.74 19.68 -8.78
CA GLU A 198 11.96 18.90 -8.55
C GLU A 198 12.35 18.06 -9.76
N ASP A 199 13.65 17.81 -9.96
CA ASP A 199 14.14 17.04 -11.09
C ASP A 199 13.85 15.52 -10.88
N ASP A 200 13.64 14.78 -11.97
CA ASP A 200 13.35 13.33 -11.95
C ASP A 200 14.39 12.50 -11.16
N GLU A 201 15.65 12.94 -11.16
CA GLU A 201 16.74 12.30 -10.42
C GLU A 201 16.57 12.48 -8.90
N ASP A 202 16.12 13.64 -8.45
CA ASP A 202 15.87 13.93 -7.03
C ASP A 202 14.69 13.10 -6.54
N LEU A 203 13.59 13.08 -7.31
CA LEU A 203 12.38 12.30 -7.02
C LEU A 203 12.64 10.79 -6.94
N THR A 204 13.73 10.28 -7.51
CA THR A 204 14.09 8.86 -7.45
C THR A 204 14.47 8.43 -6.04
N PHE A 205 14.99 9.36 -5.25
CA PHE A 205 15.40 9.13 -3.85
C PHE A 205 14.36 9.63 -2.85
N GLU A 206 13.40 10.43 -3.32
CA GLU A 206 12.32 10.89 -2.50
C GLU A 206 11.22 9.86 -2.33
N GLN A 207 10.54 9.99 -1.21
CA GLN A 207 9.48 9.08 -0.84
C GLN A 207 8.14 9.64 -1.33
N ALA A 208 7.43 8.84 -2.12
CA ALA A 208 6.10 9.20 -2.58
C ALA A 208 5.01 8.54 -1.73
N LEU A 209 5.26 7.36 -1.18
CA LEU A 209 4.25 6.60 -0.46
C LEU A 209 4.86 5.70 0.62
N LEU A 210 4.23 5.67 1.80
CA LEU A 210 4.58 4.76 2.88
C LEU A 210 3.79 3.45 2.77
N LEU A 211 4.48 2.33 2.89
CA LEU A 211 3.89 1.00 2.97
C LEU A 211 3.99 0.50 4.42
N VAL A 212 2.86 0.03 4.94
CA VAL A 212 2.77 -0.63 6.24
C VAL A 212 2.50 -2.11 5.98
N ILE A 213 3.55 -2.92 6.04
CA ILE A 213 3.50 -4.33 5.67
C ILE A 213 3.29 -5.15 6.94
N ALA A 214 2.12 -5.81 6.99
CA ALA A 214 1.76 -6.77 8.02
C ALA A 214 2.05 -8.17 7.48
N ASP A 215 3.22 -8.69 7.85
CA ASP A 215 3.69 -10.03 7.52
C ASP A 215 3.63 -10.97 8.73
N ARG A 216 4.30 -12.12 8.62
CA ARG A 216 4.35 -13.11 9.69
C ARG A 216 4.89 -12.52 10.99
N GLU A 217 6.03 -11.84 10.94
CA GLU A 217 6.68 -11.28 12.12
C GLU A 217 5.83 -10.17 12.73
N ALA A 218 5.14 -9.38 11.91
CA ALA A 218 4.15 -8.42 12.39
C ALA A 218 3.00 -9.09 13.15
N CYS A 219 2.52 -10.23 12.67
CA CYS A 219 1.35 -10.93 13.24
C CYS A 219 1.68 -11.84 14.43
N GLU A 220 2.85 -12.46 14.44
CA GLU A 220 3.30 -13.36 15.50
C GLU A 220 4.04 -12.58 16.59
N ASP A 221 4.93 -11.67 16.20
CA ASP A 221 5.87 -10.98 17.10
C ASP A 221 5.61 -9.48 17.22
N GLY A 222 4.63 -8.92 16.50
CA GLY A 222 4.23 -7.51 16.65
C GLY A 222 5.21 -6.51 16.04
N TRP A 223 6.19 -6.98 15.25
CA TRP A 223 7.15 -6.12 14.55
C TRP A 223 6.65 -5.78 13.15
N VAL A 224 6.09 -4.59 12.98
CA VAL A 224 5.50 -4.14 11.72
C VAL A 224 6.57 -3.53 10.82
N LEU A 225 6.61 -3.96 9.57
CA LEU A 225 7.54 -3.47 8.57
C LEU A 225 6.98 -2.19 7.90
N LEU A 226 7.77 -1.14 7.94
CA LEU A 226 7.57 0.12 7.24
C LEU A 226 8.58 0.21 6.10
N ALA A 227 8.09 0.46 4.89
CA ALA A 227 8.91 0.66 3.71
C ALA A 227 8.39 1.85 2.91
N ALA A 228 9.27 2.70 2.40
CA ALA A 228 8.88 3.77 1.50
C ALA A 228 9.12 3.37 0.04
N ILE A 229 8.23 3.82 -0.84
CA ILE A 229 8.44 3.74 -2.29
C ILE A 229 8.54 5.14 -2.90
N ASN A 230 9.34 5.26 -3.95
CA ASN A 230 9.48 6.52 -4.69
C ASN A 230 8.34 6.74 -5.68
N HIS A 231 8.40 7.84 -6.43
CA HIS A 231 7.40 8.22 -7.43
C HIS A 231 7.16 7.19 -8.56
N LYS A 232 8.08 6.23 -8.74
CA LYS A 232 7.99 5.12 -9.72
C LYS A 232 7.67 3.77 -9.06
N GLY A 233 7.26 3.78 -7.79
CA GLY A 233 6.88 2.58 -7.04
C GLY A 233 8.04 1.67 -6.68
N GLN A 234 9.29 2.16 -6.79
CA GLN A 234 10.48 1.42 -6.41
C GLN A 234 10.69 1.55 -4.90
N VAL A 235 11.00 0.44 -4.22
CA VAL A 235 11.27 0.45 -2.79
C VAL A 235 12.62 1.09 -2.51
N LEU A 236 12.63 2.05 -1.58
CA LEU A 236 13.83 2.74 -1.14
C LEU A 236 14.72 1.86 -0.24
N HIS A 237 15.93 2.32 0.06
CA HIS A 237 16.99 1.48 0.61
C HIS A 237 16.76 1.13 2.08
N ARG A 238 16.11 2.02 2.82
CA ARG A 238 15.84 1.80 4.24
C ARG A 238 14.46 1.19 4.49
N ARG A 239 14.48 0.08 5.21
CA ARG A 239 13.31 -0.59 5.76
C ARG A 239 13.35 -0.51 7.28
N VAL A 240 12.21 -0.27 7.92
CA VAL A 240 12.15 -0.10 9.38
C VAL A 240 11.11 -1.03 9.97
N ARG A 241 11.51 -1.86 10.94
CA ARG A 241 10.55 -2.54 11.81
C ARG A 241 10.29 -1.70 13.06
N CYS A 242 9.02 -1.49 13.37
CA CYS A 242 8.57 -0.78 14.56
C CYS A 242 7.61 -1.66 15.37
N LYS A 243 7.39 -1.30 16.64
CA LYS A 243 6.45 -2.03 17.49
C LYS A 243 5.02 -1.78 17.03
N ALA A 244 4.14 -2.75 17.21
CA ALA A 244 2.76 -2.69 16.74
C ALA A 244 2.02 -1.42 17.21
N PHE A 245 2.29 -0.94 18.42
CA PHE A 245 1.64 0.27 18.96
C PHE A 245 2.18 1.59 18.38
N GLU A 246 3.37 1.58 17.77
CA GLU A 246 4.02 2.78 17.21
C GLU A 246 3.54 3.10 15.80
N VAL A 247 2.90 2.15 15.11
CA VAL A 247 2.56 2.27 13.68
C VAL A 247 1.71 3.50 13.39
N GLY A 248 0.64 3.73 14.17
CA GLY A 248 -0.24 4.88 13.98
C GLY A 248 0.50 6.22 14.10
N GLN A 249 1.42 6.34 15.06
CA GLN A 249 2.24 7.54 15.22
C GLN A 249 3.22 7.73 14.05
N ASN A 250 3.82 6.65 13.54
CA ASN A 250 4.70 6.73 12.37
C ASN A 250 3.93 7.18 11.13
N VAL A 251 2.74 6.66 10.89
CA VAL A 251 1.89 7.05 9.75
C VAL A 251 1.40 8.48 9.88
N ALA A 252 1.00 8.92 11.08
CA ALA A 252 0.62 10.33 11.31
C ALA A 252 1.82 11.27 11.08
N SER A 253 2.98 10.94 11.65
CA SER A 253 4.21 11.72 11.46
C SER A 253 4.57 11.82 9.99
N TRP A 254 4.44 10.72 9.25
CA TRP A 254 4.66 10.70 7.81
C TRP A 254 3.73 11.65 7.05
N LYS A 255 2.43 11.55 7.31
CA LYS A 255 1.41 12.38 6.66
C LYS A 255 1.65 13.88 6.88
N ASP A 256 2.18 14.24 8.04
CA ASP A 256 2.46 15.63 8.42
C ASP A 256 3.83 16.13 7.91
N GLY A 257 4.47 15.42 6.97
CA GLY A 257 5.79 15.80 6.42
C GLY A 257 6.95 15.52 7.38
N GLY A 258 6.79 14.51 8.23
CA GLY A 258 7.79 14.07 9.20
C GLY A 258 9.05 13.48 8.56
N GLU A 259 9.99 13.07 9.41
CA GLU A 259 11.30 12.61 8.96
C GLU A 259 11.19 11.44 7.98
N PRO A 260 11.91 11.52 6.85
CA PRO A 260 11.89 10.45 5.88
C PRO A 260 12.44 9.16 6.50
N LEU A 261 11.88 8.00 6.11
CA LEU A 261 12.47 6.72 6.49
C LEU A 261 13.89 6.67 5.94
N ASP A 262 14.08 7.05 4.69
CA ASP A 262 15.40 7.12 4.05
C ASP A 262 16.02 8.52 4.22
N ILE A 263 17.21 8.61 4.81
CA ILE A 263 17.94 9.89 4.98
C ILE A 263 19.06 9.91 3.93
N GLU A 264 19.19 11.01 3.20
CA GLU A 264 20.24 11.21 2.20
C GLU A 264 21.62 10.72 2.72
N GLY A 265 22.18 9.71 2.03
CA GLY A 265 23.57 9.26 2.23
C GLY A 265 23.75 7.80 2.68
N GLN A 266 22.69 7.08 3.07
CA GLN A 266 22.78 5.65 3.38
C GLN A 266 22.21 4.78 2.26
N ARG A 267 23.07 4.42 1.29
CA ARG A 267 22.71 3.62 0.11
C ARG A 267 22.81 2.10 0.34
N GLU A 268 22.94 1.68 1.59
CA GLU A 268 23.00 0.27 1.94
C GLU A 268 21.57 -0.25 2.15
N ASN A 269 21.27 -1.45 1.65
CA ASN A 269 20.02 -2.12 1.94
C ASN A 269 19.98 -2.52 3.42
N VAL A 270 19.37 -1.69 4.26
CA VAL A 270 19.39 -1.89 5.71
C VAL A 270 17.98 -2.00 6.25
N MET A 271 17.73 -3.11 6.94
CA MET A 271 16.59 -3.26 7.82
C MET A 271 17.00 -2.80 9.22
N ASN A 272 16.31 -1.78 9.74
CA ASN A 272 16.53 -1.28 11.09
C ASN A 272 15.34 -1.61 11.97
N TYR A 273 15.59 -2.07 13.19
CA TYR A 273 14.57 -2.05 14.23
C TYR A 273 14.65 -0.70 14.91
N ARG A 274 13.50 -0.01 15.05
CA ARG A 274 13.46 1.30 15.70
C ARG A 274 13.92 1.22 17.16
N ASP A 275 13.65 0.08 17.80
CA ASP A 275 14.33 -0.34 19.03
C ASP A 275 15.66 -1.02 18.67
N ALA A 276 16.76 -0.27 18.77
CA ALA A 276 18.10 -0.75 18.40
C ALA A 276 18.58 -1.97 19.22
N ASN A 277 17.98 -2.21 20.38
CA ASN A 277 18.29 -3.39 21.20
C ASN A 277 17.34 -4.55 20.93
N GLN A 278 16.34 -4.36 20.05
CA GLN A 278 15.18 -5.24 19.90
C GLN A 278 14.64 -5.67 21.28
N SER A 279 14.59 -4.71 22.21
CA SER A 279 14.31 -5.03 23.60
C SER A 279 12.82 -5.35 23.77
N GLY A 280 12.56 -6.56 24.29
CA GLY A 280 11.21 -7.07 24.48
C GLY A 280 10.61 -7.70 23.22
N ASN A 281 9.29 -7.87 23.23
CA ASN A 281 8.48 -8.34 22.12
C ASN A 281 7.92 -7.12 21.35
N GLY A 282 7.70 -7.23 20.04
CA GLY A 282 7.08 -6.14 19.23
C GLY A 282 5.65 -5.80 19.67
N TRP A 283 5.06 -6.63 20.53
CA TRP A 283 3.78 -6.40 21.21
C TRP A 283 3.84 -5.56 22.48
N ASP A 284 5.03 -5.36 23.06
CA ASP A 284 5.19 -4.65 24.34
C ASP A 284 4.82 -3.17 24.19
N ASP A 285 4.17 -2.59 25.20
CA ASP A 285 3.89 -1.16 25.26
C ASP A 285 5.09 -0.40 25.85
N GLU A 286 5.16 0.92 25.66
CA GLU A 286 6.08 1.75 26.46
C GLU A 286 5.80 1.53 27.96
N GLY A 287 6.73 0.86 28.66
CA GLY A 287 6.70 0.69 30.12
C GLY A 287 6.40 -0.72 30.64
N THR A 288 6.23 -1.74 29.79
CA THR A 288 6.22 -3.15 30.25
C THR A 288 7.62 -3.75 30.18
N SER A 289 8.45 -3.44 31.17
CA SER A 289 9.69 -4.16 31.51
C SER A 289 9.48 -5.10 32.67
#